data_AF-D4CUX0-F1
#
_entry.id   AF-D4CUX0-F1
#
_cell.length_a   1.000
_cell.length_b   1.000
_cell.length_c   1.000
_cell.angle_alpha   90.00
_cell.angle_beta   90.00
_cell.angle_gamma   90.00
#
_symmetry.space_group_name_H-M   'P 1'
#
loop_
_entity.id
_entity.type
_entity.pdbx_description
1 polymer ?
#
loop_
_entity_poly.entity_id
_entity_poly.type
_entity_poly.pdbx_seq_one_letter_code
_entity_poly.pdbx_strand_id
1 'polypeptide(L)' 'MKEVLSLEIGENESSKYWLGVLNALKNRCINDIMVICADGLTGIKEAIATAFP' A
#
# COMPACT_ATOMS: atom_id res chain seq x y z
N MET A 1 13.69 9.57 14.39
CA MET A 1 14.14 8.25 13.89
C MET A 1 13.16 7.84 12.81
N LYS A 2 13.62 7.33 11.67
CA LYS A 2 12.74 6.84 10.59
C LYS A 2 12.74 5.31 10.66
N GLU A 3 11.58 4.69 10.49
CA GLU A 3 11.42 3.24 10.52
C GLU A 3 10.83 2.76 9.21
N VAL A 4 11.28 1.58 8.76
CA VAL A 4 10.75 0.90 7.58
C VAL A 4 9.74 -0.13 8.05
N LEU A 5 8.48 -0.01 7.62
CA LEU A 5 7.39 -0.88 8.07
C LEU A 5 7.36 -2.21 7.32
N SER A 6 7.70 -2.23 6.04
CA SER A 6 7.71 -3.44 5.20
C SER A 6 8.66 -3.29 4.00
N LEU A 7 9.02 -4.45 3.43
CA LEU A 7 9.78 -4.57 2.20
C LEU A 7 9.12 -5.70 1.40
N GLU A 8 8.52 -5.36 0.28
CA GLU A 8 7.70 -6.28 -0.51
C GLU A 8 8.34 -6.46 -1.88
N ILE A 9 8.39 -7.71 -2.37
CA ILE A 9 8.89 -8.05 -3.70
C ILE A 9 7.70 -8.59 -4.49
N GLY A 10 7.47 -8.03 -5.67
CA GLY A 10 6.39 -8.42 -6.57
C GLY A 10 6.88 -8.54 -8.00
N GLU A 11 6.29 -9.46 -8.75
CA GLU A 11 6.64 -9.67 -10.17
C GLU A 11 5.92 -8.69 -11.10
N ASN A 12 4.73 -8.20 -10.72
CA ASN A 12 3.91 -7.32 -11.54
C ASN A 12 3.27 -6.19 -10.72
N GLU A 13 3.35 -4.97 -11.24
CA GLU A 13 2.71 -3.78 -10.68
C GLU A 13 1.25 -3.70 -11.15
N SER A 14 0.32 -4.04 -10.27
CA SER A 14 -1.13 -4.01 -10.56
C SER A 14 -1.92 -3.56 -9.34
N SER A 15 -3.15 -3.10 -9.54
CA SER A 15 -4.04 -2.71 -8.44
C SER A 15 -4.24 -3.84 -7.43
N LYS A 16 -4.36 -5.08 -7.90
CA LYS A 16 -4.48 -6.27 -7.04
C LYS A 16 -3.23 -6.49 -6.19
N TYR A 17 -2.03 -6.30 -6.77
CA TYR A 17 -0.77 -6.42 -6.04
C TYR A 17 -0.67 -5.37 -4.93
N TRP A 18 -0.88 -4.10 -5.27
CA TRP A 18 -0.84 -3.00 -4.29
C TRP A 18 -1.88 -3.16 -3.18
N LEU A 19 -3.09 -3.60 -3.51
CA LEU A 19 -4.12 -3.89 -2.53
C LEU A 19 -3.67 -5.00 -1.56
N GLY A 20 -2.96 -6.02 -2.06
CA GLY A 20 -2.33 -7.04 -1.23
C GLY A 20 -1.33 -6.46 -0.23
N VAL A 21 -0.43 -5.58 -0.69
CA VAL A 21 0.56 -4.89 0.15
C VAL A 21 -0.14 -4.03 1.21
N LEU A 22 -1.13 -3.22 0.83
CA LEU A 22 -1.87 -2.36 1.75
C LEU A 22 -2.68 -3.16 2.79
N ASN A 23 -3.23 -4.31 2.40
CA ASN A 23 -3.89 -5.22 3.33
C ASN A 23 -2.90 -5.89 4.31
N ALA A 24 -1.67 -6.18 3.87
CA ALA A 24 -0.63 -6.67 4.79
C ALA A 24 -0.29 -5.62 5.86
N LEU A 25 -0.28 -4.33 5.49
CA LEU A 25 -0.14 -3.22 6.44
C LEU A 25 -1.33 -3.14 7.43
N LYS A 26 -2.57 -3.28 6.94
CA LYS A 26 -3.77 -3.36 7.81
C LYS A 26 -3.71 -4.51 8.80
N ASN A 27 -3.26 -5.68 8.35
CA ASN A 27 -3.10 -6.87 9.21
C ASN A 27 -2.06 -6.67 10.32
N ARG A 28 -1.21 -5.64 10.22
CA ARG A 28 -0.28 -5.18 11.27
C ARG A 28 -0.85 -4.04 12.11
N CYS A 29 -2.17 -3.87 12.12
CA CYS A 29 -2.91 -2.88 12.89
C CYS A 29 -2.68 -1.42 12.46
N ILE A 30 -2.28 -1.17 11.21
CA ILE A 30 -2.31 0.18 10.64
C ILE A 30 -3.75 0.51 10.26
N ASN A 31 -4.36 1.42 11.01
CA ASN A 31 -5.78 1.77 10.85
C ASN A 31 -6.00 2.93 9.89
N ASP A 32 -5.08 3.89 9.88
CA ASP A 32 -5.24 5.14 9.13
C ASP A 32 -3.88 5.65 8.63
N ILE A 33 -3.89 6.32 7.48
CA ILE A 33 -2.71 6.90 6.85
C ILE A 33 -3.06 8.30 6.33
N MET A 34 -2.51 9.32 6.99
CA MET A 34 -2.80 10.72 6.65
C MET A 34 -2.24 11.14 5.28
N VAL A 35 -1.08 10.59 4.89
CA VAL A 35 -0.40 10.96 3.63
C VAL A 35 0.23 9.72 3.02
N ILE A 36 -0.08 9.46 1.74
CA ILE A 36 0.59 8.46 0.91
C ILE A 36 1.21 9.19 -0.28
N CYS A 37 2.51 8.97 -0.49
CA CYS A 37 3.23 9.47 -1.67
C CYS A 37 3.63 8.28 -2.54
N ALA A 38 3.23 8.30 -3.80
CA ALA A 38 3.60 7.32 -4.81
C ALA A 38 3.96 8.02 -6.12
N ASP A 39 4.79 7.39 -6.94
CA ASP A 39 5.33 7.91 -8.21
C ASP A 39 4.41 7.66 -9.42
N GLY A 40 3.10 7.46 -9.19
CA GLY A 40 2.11 7.28 -10.27
C GLY A 40 2.01 5.85 -10.80
N LEU A 41 2.32 4.86 -9.97
CA LEU A 41 2.25 3.43 -10.28
C LEU A 41 0.86 2.99 -10.76
N THR A 42 0.82 2.09 -11.73
CA THR A 42 -0.44 1.60 -12.31
C THR A 42 -1.27 0.88 -11.24
N GLY A 43 -2.52 1.29 -11.08
CA GLY A 43 -3.48 0.62 -10.18
C GLY A 43 -3.33 0.98 -8.69
N ILE A 44 -2.33 1.79 -8.30
CA ILE A 44 -2.07 2.08 -6.88
C ILE A 44 -3.14 2.99 -6.28
N LYS A 45 -3.68 3.93 -7.06
CA LYS A 45 -4.70 4.87 -6.59
C LYS A 45 -6.00 4.16 -6.25
N GLU A 46 -6.40 3.20 -7.08
CA GLU A 46 -7.57 2.34 -6.87
C GLU A 46 -7.38 1.45 -5.64
N ALA A 47 -6.17 0.90 -5.47
CA ALA A 47 -5.82 0.09 -4.30
C ALA A 47 -5.85 0.90 -3.00
N ILE A 48 -5.30 2.12 -3.00
CA ILE A 48 -5.33 3.04 -1.86
C ILE A 48 -6.78 3.36 -1.49
N ALA A 49 -7.61 3.80 -2.43
CA ALA A 49 -9.00 4.15 -2.15
C ALA A 49 -9.84 2.96 -1.63
N THR A 50 -9.45 1.73 -1.96
CA THR A 50 -10.11 0.51 -1.47
C THR A 50 -9.60 0.11 -0.08
N ALA A 51 -8.28 0.20 0.15
CA ALA A 51 -7.67 -0.18 1.42
C ALA A 51 -7.84 0.91 2.47
N PHE A 52 -7.47 2.14 2.21
CA PHE A 52 -7.49 3.26 3.16
C PHE A 52 -8.36 4.39 2.58
N PRO A 53 -9.70 4.26 2.69
CA PRO A 53 -10.65 5.27 2.19
C PRO A 53 -10.62 6.56 3.00
#